data_AF-A0A084B461-F1
#
_entry.id   AF-A0A084B461-F1
#
_cell.length_a   1.000
_cell.length_b   1.000
_cell.length_c   1.000
_cell.angle_alpha   90.00
_cell.angle_beta   90.00
_cell.angle_gamma   90.00
#
_symmetry.space_group_name_H-M   'P 1'
#
loop_
_entity.id
_entity.type
_entity.pdbx_description
1 polymer ?
#
loop_
_entity_poly.entity_id
_entity_poly.type
_entity_poly.pdbx_seq_one_letter_code
_entity_poly.pdbx_strand_id
1 'polypeptide(L)' 'MPREEYQVPSAGAGGASSGNRIMRDQIEPPSNMIYRCGDCGGAVTLNKDALVACPHCAGRVLYKERTKRMVQFEAR' A
#
# COMPACT_ATOMS: atom_id res chain seq x y z
N MET A 1 -14.15 24.31 24.53
CA MET A 1 -12.87 23.70 24.14
C MET A 1 -12.93 23.43 22.65
N PRO A 2 -12.35 24.30 21.80
CA PRO A 2 -12.42 24.12 20.35
C PRO A 2 -11.62 22.88 19.97
N ARG A 3 -12.20 22.01 19.13
CA ARG A 3 -11.53 20.82 18.59
C ARG A 3 -10.39 21.28 17.70
N GLU A 4 -9.15 21.00 18.09
CA GLU A 4 -8.00 21.18 17.21
C GLU A 4 -8.16 20.30 15.97
N GLU A 5 -8.30 20.95 14.82
CA GLU A 5 -8.37 20.35 13.49
C GLU A 5 -7.03 19.66 13.21
N TYR A 6 -7.05 18.35 13.03
CA TYR A 6 -5.84 17.59 12.73
C TYR A 6 -5.37 17.92 11.30
N GLN A 7 -4.25 18.63 11.19
CA GLN A 7 -3.69 19.03 9.90
C GLN A 7 -2.78 17.93 9.34
N VAL A 8 -3.20 17.33 8.23
CA VAL A 8 -2.36 16.43 7.42
C VAL A 8 -1.15 17.18 6.86
N PRO A 9 0.02 16.54 6.68
CA PRO A 9 1.24 17.22 6.23
C PRO A 9 1.08 17.69 4.78
N SER A 10 0.56 18.91 4.62
CA SER A 10 0.63 19.66 3.37
C SER A 10 2.07 20.08 3.17
N ALA A 11 2.78 19.38 2.28
CA ALA A 11 4.09 19.81 1.82
C ALA A 11 4.02 21.27 1.34
N GLY A 12 4.74 22.15 2.04
CA GLY A 12 5.17 23.46 1.58
C GLY A 12 4.08 24.45 1.18
N ALA A 13 3.67 25.30 2.10
CA ALA A 13 3.10 26.60 1.73
C ALA A 13 4.24 27.48 1.19
N GLY A 14 4.25 27.70 -0.13
CA GLY A 14 5.16 28.62 -0.79
C GLY A 14 4.77 28.89 -2.24
N GLY A 15 3.98 29.94 -2.45
CA GLY A 15 4.00 30.74 -3.69
C GLY A 15 3.20 30.24 -4.89
N ALA A 16 2.30 31.09 -5.38
CA ALA A 16 1.59 30.92 -6.64
C ALA A 16 2.55 30.88 -7.86
N SER A 17 2.37 29.93 -8.77
CA SER A 17 2.47 30.18 -10.21
C SER A 17 1.96 28.98 -11.03
N SER A 18 1.38 29.32 -12.17
CA SER A 18 0.66 28.49 -13.11
C SER A 18 1.41 27.27 -13.65
N GLY A 19 0.66 26.19 -13.88
CA GLY A 19 0.87 25.32 -15.02
C GLY A 19 1.75 24.09 -14.81
N ASN A 20 1.25 23.05 -14.14
CA ASN A 20 1.19 21.71 -14.74
C ASN A 20 0.32 20.76 -13.91
N ARG A 21 -0.91 20.50 -14.36
CA ARG A 21 -1.87 19.57 -13.73
C ARG A 21 -1.70 18.13 -14.22
N ILE A 22 -0.48 17.67 -14.48
CA ILE A 22 -0.26 16.33 -15.04
C ILE A 22 0.80 15.62 -14.20
N MET A 23 0.45 15.11 -13.02
CA MET A 23 1.06 13.92 -12.37
C MET A 23 0.19 13.51 -11.16
N ARG A 24 -1.11 13.33 -11.37
CA ARG A 24 -2.00 12.70 -10.36
C ARG A 24 -2.39 11.26 -10.74
N ASP A 25 -1.73 10.71 -11.74
CA ASP A 25 -1.93 9.36 -12.26
C ASP A 25 -0.56 8.67 -12.44
N GLN A 26 0.20 8.59 -11.35
CA GLN A 26 1.27 7.60 -11.22
C GLN A 26 0.86 6.69 -10.07
N ILE A 27 -0.27 6.02 -10.27
CA ILE A 27 -0.51 4.76 -9.57
C ILE A 27 0.52 3.83 -10.18
N GLU A 28 1.68 3.73 -9.50
CA GLU A 28 2.77 2.83 -9.83
C GLU A 28 2.18 1.52 -10.39
N PRO A 29 2.59 1.08 -11.60
CA PRO A 29 2.09 -0.17 -12.18
C PRO A 29 2.25 -1.24 -11.10
N PRO A 30 1.24 -2.11 -10.90
CA PRO A 30 1.16 -2.94 -9.71
C PRO A 30 2.46 -3.71 -9.55
N SER A 31 3.32 -3.22 -8.64
CA SER A 31 4.52 -3.90 -8.23
C SER A 31 4.09 -5.31 -7.88
N ASN A 32 4.74 -6.29 -8.52
CA ASN A 32 4.49 -7.72 -8.40
C ASN A 32 3.96 -8.03 -6.99
N MET A 33 2.66 -8.35 -6.88
CA MET A 33 2.00 -8.42 -5.58
C MET A 33 2.66 -9.52 -4.76
N ILE A 34 3.18 -9.13 -3.59
CA ILE A 34 3.79 -10.06 -2.65
C ILE A 34 2.70 -10.55 -1.71
N TYR A 35 2.60 -11.87 -1.61
CA TYR A 35 1.75 -12.57 -0.68
C TYR A 35 2.60 -13.23 0.40
N ARG A 36 2.03 -13.42 1.59
CA ARG A 36 2.65 -14.23 2.65
C ARG A 36 1.84 -15.48 2.88
N CYS A 37 2.51 -16.62 2.90
CA CYS A 37 1.85 -17.89 3.21
C CYS A 37 1.43 -17.94 4.69
N GLY A 38 0.23 -18.46 4.96
CA GLY A 38 -0.28 -18.61 6.32
C GLY A 38 0.46 -19.65 7.15
N ASP A 39 0.98 -20.70 6.52
CA ASP A 39 1.62 -21.82 7.24
C ASP A 39 3.11 -21.60 7.46
N CYS A 40 3.86 -21.18 6.42
CA CYS A 40 5.31 -21.03 6.50
C CYS A 40 5.79 -19.57 6.62
N GLY A 41 4.90 -18.59 6.50
CA GLY A 41 5.24 -17.16 6.59
C GLY A 41 6.10 -16.61 5.43
N GLY A 42 6.46 -17.47 4.47
CA GLY A 42 7.30 -17.12 3.32
C GLY A 42 6.64 -16.09 2.40
N ALA A 43 7.45 -15.20 1.85
CA ALA A 43 7.02 -14.27 0.81
C ALA A 43 6.92 -15.00 -0.54
N VAL A 44 5.78 -14.88 -1.20
CA VAL A 44 5.47 -15.50 -2.49
C VAL A 44 4.99 -14.42 -3.45
N THR A 45 5.66 -14.29 -4.58
CA THR A 45 5.21 -13.42 -5.68
C THR A 45 4.37 -14.26 -6.64
N LEU A 46 3.10 -13.89 -6.83
CA LEU A 46 2.22 -14.57 -7.78
C LEU A 46 1.73 -13.60 -8.86
N ASN A 47 1.68 -14.10 -10.09
CA ASN A 47 0.99 -13.42 -11.18
C ASN A 47 -0.52 -13.68 -11.10
N LYS A 48 -1.32 -12.86 -11.80
CA LYS A 48 -2.78 -12.91 -11.77
C LYS A 48 -3.34 -14.28 -12.20
N ASP A 49 -2.67 -14.92 -13.15
CA ASP A 49 -3.08 -16.21 -13.73
C ASP A 49 -2.31 -17.42 -13.17
N ALA A 50 -1.44 -17.21 -12.18
CA ALA A 50 -0.65 -18.27 -11.58
C ALA A 50 -1.47 -19.10 -10.56
N LEU A 51 -1.13 -20.38 -10.41
CA LEU A 51 -1.74 -21.25 -9.41
C LEU A 51 -1.52 -20.70 -7.99
N VAL A 52 -2.60 -20.57 -7.22
CA VAL A 52 -2.57 -20.09 -5.82
C VAL A 52 -2.06 -21.19 -4.90
N ALA A 53 -0.74 -21.33 -4.81
CA ALA A 53 -0.07 -22.27 -3.91
C ALA A 53 1.29 -21.72 -3.46
N CYS A 54 1.65 -21.97 -2.20
CA CYS A 54 2.99 -21.67 -1.72
C CYS A 54 4.01 -22.68 -2.28
N PRO A 55 5.16 -22.23 -2.83
CA PRO A 55 6.16 -23.13 -3.42
C PRO A 55 6.90 -24.01 -2.40
N HIS A 56 6.84 -23.68 -1.10
CA HIS A 56 7.61 -24.39 -0.08
C HIS A 56 6.78 -25.40 0.74
N CYS A 57 5.51 -25.10 1.02
CA CYS A 57 4.65 -25.94 1.87
C CYS A 57 3.39 -26.47 1.17
N ALA A 58 3.17 -26.12 -0.11
CA ALA A 58 1.98 -26.46 -0.88
C ALA A 58 0.63 -25.97 -0.28
N GLY A 59 0.69 -25.12 0.77
CA GLY A 59 -0.48 -24.46 1.34
C GLY A 59 -1.13 -23.53 0.32
N ARG A 60 -2.47 -23.49 0.31
CA ARG A 60 -3.27 -22.68 -0.63
C ARG A 60 -3.76 -21.35 -0.04
N VAL A 61 -3.50 -21.13 1.25
CA VAL A 61 -3.91 -19.90 1.95
C VAL A 61 -2.74 -18.91 1.93
N LEU A 62 -2.95 -17.82 1.21
CA LEU A 62 -1.97 -16.74 1.05
C LEU A 62 -2.63 -15.42 1.45
N TYR A 63 -1.98 -14.68 2.36
CA TYR A 63 -2.38 -13.35 2.76
C TYR A 63 -1.70 -12.30 1.89
N LYS A 64 -2.35 -11.18 1.61
CA LYS A 64 -1.71 -10.06 0.93
C LYS A 64 -0.74 -9.36 1.88
N GLU A 65 0.44 -9.00 1.40
CA GLU A 65 1.40 -8.27 2.24
C GLU A 65 0.86 -6.88 2.66
N ARG A 66 1.19 -6.47 3.89
CA ARG A 66 0.83 -5.16 4.43
C ARG A 66 1.42 -4.06 3.54
N THR A 67 0.62 -3.05 3.24
CA THR A 67 1.11 -1.88 2.49
C THR A 67 2.14 -1.10 3.31
N LYS A 68 3.20 -0.60 2.65
CA LYS A 68 4.20 0.29 3.27
C LYS A 68 3.67 1.72 3.51
N ARG A 69 2.44 2.03 3.07
CA ARG A 69 1.81 3.32 3.27
C ARG A 69 1.47 3.51 4.76
N MET A 70 1.77 4.69 5.31
CA MET A 70 1.39 5.03 6.68
C MET A 70 -0.13 5.06 6.81
N VAL A 71 -0.61 4.52 7.92
CA VAL A 71 -2.03 4.52 8.30
C VAL A 71 -2.18 5.36 9.56
N GLN A 72 -3.07 6.36 9.54
CA GLN A 72 -3.39 7.19 10.69
C GLN A 72 -4.64 6.62 11.37
N PHE A 73 -4.55 6.39 12.68
CA PHE A 73 -5.68 5.93 13.49
C PHE A 73 -6.06 7.01 14.50
N GLU A 74 -7.35 7.05 14.89
CA GLU A 74 -7.84 7.84 16.02
C GLU A 74 -7.87 6.98 17.29
N ALA A 75 -7.54 7.56 18.45
CA ALA A 75 -7.47 6.87 19.74
C ALA A 75 -8.84 6.81 20.43
N ARG A 76 -9.80 6.12 19.81
CA ARG A 76 -11.13 5.87 20.37
C ARG A 76 -11.21 4.51 21.06
#